data_AF-A0A7S4B2E1-F1
#
_entry.id   AF-A0A7S4B2E1-F1
#
_cell.length_a   1.000
_cell.length_b   1.000
_cell.length_c   1.000
_cell.angle_alpha   90.00
_cell.angle_beta   90.00
_cell.angle_gamma   90.00
#
_symmetry.space_group_name_H-M   'P 1'
#
loop_
_entity.id
_entity.type
_entity.pdbx_description
1 polymer ?
#
loop_
_entity_poly.entity_id
_entity_poly.type
_entity_poly.pdbx_seq_one_letter_code
_entity_poly.pdbx_strand_id
1 'polypeptide(L)'
;GHEPVLRADALRLSQRGGLVIMLRQPAQRLISAFLDNFHAWGLTRHSNRTYMKQVAPTVDLWARFPGVAHCMTKMLSGRECAALLPPSQHKAAVKQAVELLRSDAVRNGGGTSRDPRGHMENSRELALILPTGVSA
;
A
#
# COMPACT_ATOMS: atom_id res chain seq x y z
N GLY A 1 15.92 -1.25 -18.64
CA GLY A 1 16.46 -0.35 -17.61
C GLY A 1 15.37 0.58 -17.12
N HIS A 2 14.59 0.15 -16.12
CA HIS A 2 13.67 1.03 -15.38
C HIS A 2 14.26 1.24 -13.98
N GLU A 3 15.15 2.22 -13.84
CA GLU A 3 15.54 2.80 -12.55
C GLU A 3 14.39 3.70 -12.02
N PRO A 4 14.32 3.97 -10.70
CA PRO A 4 13.08 4.04 -9.95
C PRO A 4 12.49 5.45 -9.94
N VAL A 5 11.50 5.68 -10.80
CA VAL A 5 10.64 6.88 -10.78
C VAL A 5 10.10 7.18 -9.37
N LEU A 6 9.85 6.12 -8.57
CA LEU A 6 9.34 6.23 -7.20
C LEU A 6 10.26 6.91 -6.20
N ARG A 7 11.58 6.80 -6.33
CA ARG A 7 12.48 7.42 -5.35
C ARG A 7 12.46 8.94 -5.51
N ALA A 8 12.49 9.42 -6.75
CA ALA A 8 12.40 10.84 -7.05
C ALA A 8 11.04 11.41 -6.67
N ASP A 9 9.95 10.69 -6.93
CA ASP A 9 8.60 11.16 -6.61
C ASP A 9 8.27 11.07 -5.12
N ALA A 10 8.72 10.04 -4.40
CA ALA A 10 8.58 9.96 -2.95
C ALA A 10 9.38 11.07 -2.24
N LEU A 11 10.58 11.39 -2.73
CA LEU A 11 11.35 12.53 -2.24
C LEU A 11 10.63 13.86 -2.52
N ARG A 12 10.07 14.05 -3.71
CA ARG A 12 9.29 15.25 -4.06
C ARG A 12 8.02 15.39 -3.23
N LEU A 13 7.32 14.28 -2.94
CA LEU A 13 6.16 14.26 -2.05
C LEU A 13 6.59 14.64 -0.62
N SER A 14 7.68 14.07 -0.11
CA SER A 14 8.21 14.42 1.22
C SER A 14 8.57 15.91 1.38
N GLN A 15 8.96 16.58 0.28
CA GLN A 15 9.29 18.01 0.27
C GLN A 15 8.05 18.93 0.23
N ARG A 16 6.86 18.41 -0.11
CA ARG A 16 5.64 19.22 -0.34
C ARG A 16 4.48 18.90 0.60
N GLY A 17 4.51 17.76 1.29
CA GLY A 17 3.46 17.30 2.17
C GLY A 17 3.68 15.82 2.41
N GLY A 18 4.00 15.47 3.65
CA GLY A 18 4.38 14.12 4.06
C GLY A 18 3.54 12.99 3.46
N LEU A 19 4.16 11.85 3.16
CA LEU A 19 3.44 10.70 2.62
C LEU A 19 2.77 9.92 3.76
N VAL A 20 1.44 9.93 3.81
CA VAL A 20 0.65 9.13 4.75
C VAL A 20 0.12 7.89 4.05
N ILE A 21 0.32 6.73 4.66
CA ILE A 21 -0.16 5.44 4.18
C ILE A 21 -0.84 4.67 5.30
N MET A 22 -1.89 3.92 4.97
CA MET A 22 -2.56 3.02 5.90
C MET A 22 -2.39 1.58 5.42
N LEU A 23 -1.80 0.75 6.28
CA LEU A 23 -1.62 -0.68 6.04
C LEU A 23 -2.57 -1.47 6.93
N ARG A 24 -3.06 -2.60 6.42
CA ARG A 24 -3.89 -3.55 7.16
C ARG A 24 -3.19 -4.91 7.14
N GLN A 25 -3.49 -5.75 8.13
CA GLN A 25 -3.08 -7.16 8.10
C GLN A 25 -3.45 -7.78 6.73
N PRO A 26 -2.50 -8.44 6.02
CA PRO A 26 -2.72 -8.89 4.64
C PRO A 26 -3.96 -9.78 4.45
N ALA A 27 -4.20 -10.73 5.36
CA ALA A 27 -5.37 -11.60 5.31
C ALA A 27 -6.68 -10.79 5.41
N GLN A 28 -6.74 -9.84 6.34
CA GLN A 28 -7.88 -8.97 6.57
C GLN A 28 -8.14 -8.01 5.39
N ARG A 29 -7.07 -7.51 4.74
CA ARG A 29 -7.14 -6.73 3.50
C ARG A 29 -7.78 -7.56 2.37
N LEU A 30 -7.37 -8.81 2.22
CA LEU A 30 -7.89 -9.70 1.17
C LEU A 30 -9.35 -10.09 1.42
N ILE A 31 -9.72 -10.41 2.66
CA ILE A 31 -11.11 -10.72 3.03
C ILE A 31 -12.02 -9.52 2.73
N SER A 32 -11.64 -8.32 3.19
CA SER A 32 -12.40 -7.09 2.91
C SER A 32 -12.56 -6.88 1.40
N ALA A 33 -11.47 -6.94 0.65
CA ALA A 33 -11.51 -6.71 -0.78
C ALA A 33 -12.33 -7.76 -1.55
N PHE A 34 -12.33 -9.01 -1.09
CA PHE A 34 -13.24 -10.04 -1.60
C PHE A 34 -14.69 -9.67 -1.32
N LEU A 35 -15.06 -9.33 -0.07
CA LEU A 35 -16.44 -9.00 0.30
C LEU A 35 -16.96 -7.76 -0.44
N ASP A 36 -16.15 -6.72 -0.52
CA ASP A 36 -16.52 -5.43 -1.13
C ASP A 36 -16.55 -5.49 -2.66
N ASN A 37 -16.07 -6.59 -3.26
CA ASN A 37 -15.82 -6.72 -4.70
C ASN A 37 -14.96 -5.55 -5.26
N PHE A 38 -14.21 -4.90 -4.37
CA PHE A 38 -13.38 -3.74 -4.62
C PHE A 38 -11.93 -4.15 -4.40
N HIS A 39 -11.36 -4.70 -5.46
CA HIS A 39 -9.92 -4.79 -5.59
C HIS A 39 -9.53 -4.37 -6.99
N ALA A 40 -8.35 -3.76 -7.08
CA ALA A 40 -7.72 -3.24 -8.28
C ALA A 40 -8.22 -1.89 -8.80
N TRP A 41 -7.55 -0.86 -8.33
CA TRP A 41 -7.08 0.16 -9.25
C TRP A 41 -6.20 -0.53 -10.31
N GLY A 42 -6.58 -0.42 -11.59
CA GLY A 42 -5.95 -1.12 -12.72
C GLY A 42 -6.73 -2.29 -13.33
N LEU A 43 -7.74 -2.88 -12.64
CA LEU A 43 -8.70 -3.78 -13.31
C LEU A 43 -9.75 -2.90 -13.97
N THR A 44 -9.42 -2.39 -15.16
CA THR A 44 -10.32 -1.59 -15.96
C THR A 44 -11.52 -2.45 -16.38
N ARG A 45 -12.73 -1.92 -16.11
CA ARG A 45 -14.07 -2.44 -16.45
C ARG A 45 -14.76 -3.35 -15.42
N HIS A 46 -16.03 -3.03 -15.16
CA HIS A 46 -16.96 -3.74 -14.29
C HIS A 46 -17.07 -5.24 -14.62
N SER A 47 -16.97 -5.59 -15.91
CA SER A 47 -17.01 -6.97 -16.42
C SER A 47 -15.95 -7.89 -15.81
N ASN A 48 -14.74 -7.37 -15.55
CA ASN A 48 -13.65 -8.16 -14.98
C ASN A 48 -13.89 -8.51 -13.50
N ARG A 49 -14.66 -7.68 -12.77
CA ARG A 49 -14.97 -7.94 -11.35
C ARG A 49 -15.99 -9.06 -11.20
N THR A 50 -17.06 -9.01 -11.99
CA THR A 50 -18.10 -10.05 -12.02
C THR A 50 -17.51 -11.38 -12.45
N TYR A 51 -16.70 -11.38 -13.52
CA TYR A 51 -16.00 -12.59 -13.98
C TYR A 51 -15.08 -13.17 -12.89
N MET A 52 -14.27 -12.33 -12.25
CA MET A 52 -13.38 -12.76 -11.16
C MET A 52 -14.16 -13.43 -10.01
N LYS A 53 -15.33 -12.90 -9.65
CA LYS A 53 -16.20 -13.52 -8.63
C LYS A 53 -16.82 -14.85 -9.06
N GLN A 54 -17.11 -15.01 -10.35
CA GLN A 54 -17.61 -16.27 -10.90
C GLN A 54 -16.53 -17.36 -10.90
N VAL A 55 -15.30 -17.03 -11.31
CA VAL A 55 -14.20 -18.01 -11.41
C VAL A 55 -13.44 -18.22 -10.10
N ALA A 56 -13.52 -17.28 -9.17
CA ALA A 56 -12.92 -17.37 -7.84
C ALA A 56 -13.97 -17.01 -6.76
N PRO A 57 -14.95 -17.91 -6.51
CA PRO A 57 -16.08 -17.64 -5.63
C PRO A 57 -15.75 -17.72 -4.14
N THR A 58 -14.54 -18.13 -3.76
CA THR A 58 -14.07 -18.19 -2.37
C THR A 58 -12.91 -17.23 -2.14
N VAL A 59 -12.76 -16.75 -0.90
CA VAL A 59 -11.64 -15.85 -0.52
C VAL A 59 -10.28 -16.47 -0.87
N ASP A 60 -10.15 -17.78 -0.67
CA ASP A 60 -8.93 -18.54 -0.92
C ASP A 60 -8.56 -18.59 -2.41
N LEU A 61 -9.51 -18.90 -3.29
CA LEU A 61 -9.31 -18.85 -4.75
C LEU A 61 -9.04 -17.42 -5.22
N TRP A 62 -9.77 -16.46 -4.65
CA TRP A 62 -9.68 -15.06 -5.00
C TRP A 62 -8.31 -14.46 -4.64
N ALA A 63 -7.76 -14.82 -3.48
CA ALA A 63 -6.43 -14.40 -3.06
C ALA A 63 -5.32 -14.89 -4.00
N ARG A 64 -5.52 -16.02 -4.68
CA ARG A 64 -4.60 -16.59 -5.69
C ARG A 64 -4.88 -16.10 -7.11
N PHE A 65 -5.94 -15.35 -7.34
CA PHE A 65 -6.30 -14.87 -8.66
C PHE A 65 -5.17 -13.99 -9.24
N PRO A 66 -4.82 -14.14 -10.54
CA PRO A 66 -3.79 -13.32 -11.17
C PRO A 66 -4.09 -11.83 -11.02
N GLY A 67 -3.15 -11.10 -10.41
CA GLY A 67 -3.30 -9.67 -10.15
C GLY A 67 -3.80 -9.30 -8.74
N VAL A 68 -4.33 -10.24 -7.94
CA VAL A 68 -4.72 -9.96 -6.54
C VAL A 68 -3.52 -10.07 -5.59
N ALA A 69 -2.72 -11.12 -5.78
CA ALA A 69 -1.56 -11.36 -4.93
C ALA A 69 -0.60 -10.15 -4.90
N HIS A 70 -0.05 -9.88 -3.72
CA HIS A 70 0.91 -8.80 -3.47
C HIS A 70 0.38 -7.37 -3.71
N CYS A 71 -0.93 -7.12 -3.70
CA CYS A 71 -1.47 -5.78 -4.04
C CYS A 71 -0.84 -4.62 -3.24
N MET A 72 -0.70 -4.73 -1.91
CA MET A 72 -0.07 -3.65 -1.12
C MET A 72 1.40 -3.44 -1.49
N THR A 73 2.16 -4.52 -1.70
CA THR A 73 3.56 -4.44 -2.17
C THR A 73 3.65 -3.78 -3.54
N LYS A 74 2.77 -4.16 -4.48
CA LYS A 74 2.73 -3.58 -5.82
C LYS A 74 2.46 -2.07 -5.75
N MET A 75 1.45 -1.65 -5.00
CA MET A 75 1.14 -0.24 -4.79
C MET A 75 2.31 0.55 -4.17
N LEU A 76 2.96 0.01 -3.14
CA LEU A 76 4.14 0.64 -2.52
C LEU A 76 5.35 0.66 -3.48
N SER A 77 5.45 -0.31 -4.37
CA SER A 77 6.44 -0.33 -5.46
C SER A 77 5.96 0.41 -6.72
N GLY A 78 4.96 1.30 -6.61
CA GLY A 78 4.48 2.18 -7.68
C GLY A 78 3.75 1.51 -8.83
N ARG A 79 3.30 0.27 -8.64
CA ARG A 79 2.57 -0.51 -9.64
C ARG A 79 1.09 -0.49 -9.31
N GLU A 80 0.27 -0.67 -10.34
CA GLU A 80 -1.15 -0.89 -10.14
C GLU A 80 -1.41 -2.13 -9.27
N CYS A 81 -2.49 -2.08 -8.49
CA CYS A 81 -2.87 -3.22 -7.66
C CYS A 81 -3.18 -4.45 -8.51
N ALA A 82 -3.72 -4.28 -9.73
CA ALA A 82 -3.98 -5.37 -10.68
C ALA A 82 -2.73 -5.96 -11.34
N ALA A 83 -1.58 -5.28 -11.26
CA ALA A 83 -0.45 -5.59 -12.12
C ALA A 83 0.01 -7.04 -11.94
N LEU A 84 0.30 -7.71 -13.06
CA LEU A 84 0.92 -9.02 -13.05
C LEU A 84 2.40 -8.84 -12.77
N LEU A 85 2.85 -9.37 -11.64
CA LEU A 85 4.25 -9.31 -11.23
C LEU A 85 4.88 -10.70 -11.43
N PRO A 86 5.87 -10.86 -12.33
CA PRO A 86 6.56 -12.13 -12.52
C PRO A 86 7.24 -12.59 -11.22
N PRO A 87 7.31 -13.91 -10.95
CA PRO A 87 7.97 -14.44 -9.73
C PRO A 87 9.40 -13.93 -9.51
N SER A 88 10.16 -13.75 -10.60
CA SER A 88 11.52 -13.21 -10.56
C SER A 88 11.60 -11.79 -9.98
N GLN A 89 10.51 -11.02 -10.00
CA GLN A 89 10.45 -9.65 -9.51
C GLN A 89 9.87 -9.52 -8.10
N HIS A 90 9.35 -10.60 -7.50
CA HIS A 90 8.69 -10.55 -6.18
C HIS A 90 9.62 -10.02 -5.08
N LYS A 91 10.85 -10.55 -5.01
CA LYS A 91 11.84 -10.11 -4.02
C LYS A 91 12.22 -8.64 -4.19
N ALA A 92 12.38 -8.18 -5.43
CA ALA A 92 12.72 -6.79 -5.72
C ALA A 92 11.57 -5.84 -5.32
N ALA A 93 10.32 -6.19 -5.62
CA ALA A 93 9.17 -5.38 -5.25
C ALA A 93 8.98 -5.30 -3.72
N VAL A 94 9.19 -6.41 -3.00
CA VAL A 94 9.17 -6.41 -1.52
C VAL A 94 10.28 -5.52 -0.97
N LYS A 95 11.51 -5.63 -1.49
CA LYS A 95 12.64 -4.77 -1.09
C LYS A 95 12.31 -3.29 -1.28
N GLN A 96 11.81 -2.90 -2.45
CA GLN A 96 11.41 -1.53 -2.75
C GLN A 96 10.30 -1.02 -1.81
N ALA A 97 9.28 -1.84 -1.56
CA ALA A 97 8.21 -1.48 -0.65
C ALA A 97 8.74 -1.25 0.78
N VAL A 98 9.61 -2.13 1.28
CA VAL A 98 10.22 -1.99 2.61
C VAL A 98 11.12 -0.77 2.70
N GLU A 99 11.90 -0.48 1.65
CA GLU A 99 12.74 0.72 1.57
C GLU A 99 11.89 2.00 1.62
N LEU A 100 10.76 2.06 0.91
CA LEU A 100 9.82 3.17 0.99
C LEU A 100 9.25 3.33 2.40
N LEU A 101 8.80 2.24 3.03
CA LEU A 101 8.25 2.27 4.40
C LEU A 101 9.28 2.74 5.44
N ARG A 102 10.57 2.46 5.21
CA ARG A 102 11.66 2.90 6.07
C ARG A 102 12.17 4.30 5.75
N SER A 103 11.76 4.88 4.63
CA SER A 103 12.23 6.18 4.18
C SER A 103 11.63 7.32 5.00
N ASP A 104 12.36 8.43 5.03
CA ASP A 104 11.92 9.66 5.68
C ASP A 104 10.64 10.24 5.09
N ALA A 105 10.31 9.89 3.84
CA ALA A 105 9.07 10.30 3.19
C ALA A 105 7.81 9.83 3.94
N VAL A 106 7.87 8.63 4.52
CA VAL A 106 6.77 8.06 5.33
C VAL A 106 6.91 8.48 6.80
N ARG A 107 8.14 8.53 7.33
CA ARG A 107 8.38 8.83 8.75
C ARG A 107 8.09 10.29 9.11
N ASN A 108 8.42 11.23 8.21
CA ASN A 108 8.14 12.65 8.37
C ASN A 108 6.74 13.04 7.85
N GLY A 109 5.90 12.04 7.55
CA GLY A 109 4.49 12.13 7.21
C GLY A 109 3.64 12.88 8.25
N GLY A 110 4.02 12.77 9.52
CA GLY A 110 3.54 13.61 10.61
C GLY A 110 4.40 14.85 10.70
N GLY A 111 3.99 15.92 10.02
CA GLY A 111 4.76 17.16 10.00
C GLY A 111 4.99 17.70 11.41
N THR A 112 6.26 17.97 11.76
CA THR A 112 6.54 19.19 12.50
C THR A 112 6.18 20.34 11.56
N SER A 113 4.94 20.79 11.60
CA SER A 113 4.60 22.12 11.14
C SER A 113 5.50 23.08 11.92
N ARG A 114 6.54 23.62 11.27
CA ARG A 114 7.20 24.81 11.80
C ARG A 114 6.18 25.94 11.64
N ASP A 115 5.55 26.33 12.73
CA ASP A 115 4.90 27.64 12.81
C ASP A 115 5.94 28.69 12.39
N PRO A 116 5.68 29.53 11.36
CA PRO A 116 6.58 30.61 10.97
C PRO A 116 6.86 31.62 12.10
N ARG A 117 6.19 31.51 13.26
CA ARG A 117 6.38 32.35 14.45
C ARG A 117 7.31 31.76 15.53
N GLY A 118 7.99 30.65 15.26
CA GLY A 118 9.14 30.24 16.08
C GLY A 118 8.81 29.60 17.44
N HIS A 119 7.61 29.06 17.64
CA HIS A 119 7.31 28.27 18.83
C HIS A 119 7.62 26.78 18.56
N MET A 120 8.65 26.26 19.26
CA MET A 120 8.92 24.83 19.33
C MET A 120 7.86 24.16 20.20
N GLU A 121 6.83 23.56 19.59
CA GLU A 121 6.01 22.56 20.26
C GLU A 121 6.60 21.17 20.05
N ASN A 122 6.85 20.50 21.17
CA ASN A 122 7.57 19.24 21.27
C ASN A 122 6.57 18.07 21.13
N SER A 123 6.06 17.82 19.93
CA SER A 123 5.07 16.76 19.70
C SER A 123 5.74 15.42 19.40
N ARG A 124 6.18 14.75 20.47
CA ARG A 124 6.42 13.29 20.45
C ARG A 124 5.09 12.56 20.62
N GLU A 125 4.32 12.40 19.55
CA GLU A 125 3.29 11.37 19.50
C GLU A 125 3.44 10.49 18.26
N LEU A 126 4.08 9.35 18.51
CA LEU A 126 4.18 8.21 17.63
C LEU A 126 2.84 7.45 17.69
N ALA A 127 1.89 7.75 16.82
CA ALA A 127 0.66 6.94 16.71
C ALA A 127 0.85 5.82 15.67
N LEU A 128 1.67 4.84 16.02
CA LEU A 128 1.66 3.51 15.42
C LEU A 128 0.44 2.77 15.98
N ILE A 129 -0.74 2.94 15.38
CA ILE A 129 -1.94 2.18 15.79
C ILE A 129 -1.81 0.75 15.24
N LEU A 130 -1.24 -0.13 16.07
CA LEU A 130 -1.42 -1.59 15.94
C LEU A 130 -2.82 -1.95 16.48
N PRO A 131 -3.62 -2.77 15.79
CA PRO A 131 -4.85 -3.28 16.36
C PRO A 131 -4.50 -4.26 17.49
N THR A 132 -4.82 -3.89 18.72
CA THR A 132 -4.92 -4.82 19.85
C THR A 132 -6.07 -5.78 19.58
N GLY A 133 -5.86 -7.03 20.00
CA GLY A 133 -6.71 -8.16 19.65
C GLY A 133 -8.15 -8.02 20.11
N VAL A 134 -9.04 -8.67 19.37
CA VAL A 134 -10.34 -9.09 19.89
C VAL A 134 -10.29 -10.61 19.96
N SER A 135 -10.30 -11.09 21.20
CA SER A 135 -10.59 -12.47 21.56
C SER A 135 -12.12 -12.61 21.61
N ALA A 136 -12.64 -13.61 20.92
CA ALA A 136 -13.94 -14.24 21.19
C ALA A 136 -13.86 -15.68 20.71
#